data_AF-A0A7J4LUI5-F1
#
_entry.id   AF-A0A7J4LUI5-F1
#
_cell.length_a   1.000
_cell.length_b   1.000
_cell.length_c   1.000
_cell.angle_alpha   90.00
_cell.angle_beta   90.00
_cell.angle_gamma   90.00
#
_symmetry.space_group_name_H-M   'P 1'
#
loop_
_entity.id
_entity.type
_entity.pdbx_description
1 polymer ?
#
loop_
_entity_poly.entity_id
_entity_poly.type
_entity_poly.pdbx_seq_one_letter_code
_entity_poly.pdbx_strand_id
1 'polypeptide(L)'
;MQEEQYFLKYAWPCTWVKKERGGISEDEFEMLKNAAEKGVRVPRATLERVYDVACKHMRRVAKEMRKDMWSIAVIDRYFLEEHNRMIDENEDFAMKLTPSLKKLCKCSKAKVLGVIDEFLKVEVGRDIRTVSAVFVPDAKPGDTVIVHYGYAVKMITS
;
A
#
# COMPACT_ATOMS: atom_id res chain seq x y z
N MET A 1 3.12 1.32 16.30
CA MET A 1 1.99 1.41 15.35
C MET A 1 1.23 0.09 15.41
N GLN A 2 -0.11 0.10 15.46
CA GLN A 2 -0.90 -1.14 15.40
C GLN A 2 -0.75 -1.78 14.01
N GLU A 3 -0.75 -3.11 13.94
CA GLU A 3 -0.51 -3.85 12.70
C GLU A 3 -1.57 -3.56 11.62
N GLU A 4 -2.82 -3.37 12.02
CA GLU A 4 -3.93 -3.02 11.13
C GLU A 4 -3.69 -1.68 10.45
N GLN A 5 -3.22 -0.70 11.21
CA GLN A 5 -2.88 0.63 10.68
C GLN A 5 -1.71 0.54 9.71
N TYR A 6 -0.72 -0.29 10.04
CA TYR A 6 0.44 -0.50 9.19
C TYR A 6 0.04 -1.15 7.85
N PHE A 7 -0.78 -2.21 7.90
CA PHE A 7 -1.37 -2.82 6.71
C PHE A 7 -2.15 -1.80 5.88
N LEU A 8 -2.96 -0.96 6.54
CA LEU A 8 -3.83 -0.02 5.84
C LEU A 8 -3.05 1.08 5.09
N LYS A 9 -1.87 1.50 5.57
CA LYS A 9 -0.99 2.42 4.81
C LYS A 9 -0.66 1.89 3.42
N TYR A 10 -0.40 0.58 3.32
CA TYR A 10 -0.14 -0.09 2.05
C TYR A 10 -1.40 -0.36 1.25
N ALA A 11 -2.50 -0.75 1.90
CA ALA A 11 -3.73 -1.18 1.23
C ALA A 11 -4.60 -0.01 0.74
N TRP A 12 -4.62 1.12 1.48
CA TRP A 12 -5.45 2.30 1.21
C TRP A 12 -5.38 2.82 -0.23
N PRO A 13 -4.20 2.92 -0.86
CA PRO A 13 -4.11 3.39 -2.24
C PRO A 13 -4.93 2.57 -3.26
N CYS A 14 -5.25 1.30 -2.96
CA CYS A 14 -6.09 0.45 -3.80
C CYS A 14 -7.60 0.59 -3.52
N THR A 15 -7.98 1.24 -2.43
CA THR A 15 -9.38 1.28 -1.95
C THR A 15 -10.29 2.05 -2.88
N TRP A 16 -9.78 3.11 -3.52
CA TRP A 16 -10.51 3.84 -4.56
C TRP A 16 -10.94 2.93 -5.71
N VAL A 17 -10.03 2.06 -6.18
CA VAL A 17 -10.33 1.11 -7.26
C VAL A 17 -11.39 0.09 -6.84
N LYS A 18 -11.40 -0.32 -5.56
CA LYS A 18 -12.45 -1.20 -5.02
C LYS A 18 -13.80 -0.49 -4.93
N LYS A 19 -13.83 0.77 -4.51
CA LYS A 19 -15.05 1.60 -4.48
C LYS A 19 -15.64 1.76 -5.88
N GLU A 20 -14.86 2.19 -6.86
CA GLU A 20 -15.31 2.40 -8.25
C GLU A 20 -15.85 1.13 -8.90
N ARG A 21 -15.42 -0.05 -8.43
CA ARG A 21 -15.90 -1.36 -8.89
C ARG A 21 -17.11 -1.88 -8.11
N GLY A 22 -17.66 -1.09 -7.19
CA GLY A 22 -18.78 -1.48 -6.33
C GLY A 22 -18.43 -2.56 -5.29
N GLY A 23 -17.14 -2.74 -4.98
CA GLY A 23 -16.69 -3.75 -4.01
C GLY A 23 -16.84 -3.33 -2.55
N ILE A 24 -17.06 -2.04 -2.29
CA ILE A 24 -17.35 -1.44 -0.99
C ILE A 24 -18.33 -0.28 -1.16
N SER A 25 -19.10 0.02 -0.12
CA SER A 25 -19.98 1.18 -0.02
C SER A 25 -19.22 2.49 0.23
N GLU A 26 -19.90 3.63 0.06
CA GLU A 26 -19.37 4.96 0.40
C GLU A 26 -18.99 5.06 1.89
N ASP A 27 -19.84 4.56 2.77
CA ASP A 27 -19.61 4.58 4.22
C ASP A 27 -18.36 3.79 4.61
N GLU A 28 -18.14 2.63 3.99
CA GLU A 28 -16.93 1.84 4.19
C GLU A 28 -15.68 2.54 3.64
N PHE A 29 -15.81 3.21 2.50
CA PHE A 29 -14.72 3.98 1.92
C PHE A 29 -14.30 5.11 2.86
N GLU A 30 -15.24 5.92 3.35
CA GLU A 30 -14.97 7.03 4.26
C GLU A 30 -14.44 6.55 5.62
N MET A 31 -14.95 5.42 6.14
CA MET A 31 -14.39 4.79 7.33
C MET A 31 -12.91 4.40 7.11
N LEU A 32 -12.59 3.74 5.99
CA LEU A 32 -11.22 3.33 5.67
C LEU A 32 -10.30 4.52 5.41
N LYS A 33 -10.83 5.61 4.84
CA LYS A 33 -10.10 6.86 4.65
C LYS A 33 -9.69 7.47 5.98
N ASN A 34 -10.67 7.66 6.88
CA ASN A 34 -10.43 8.18 8.22
C ASN A 34 -9.46 7.29 9.00
N ALA A 35 -9.57 5.97 8.85
CA ALA A 35 -8.62 5.05 9.43
C ALA A 35 -7.20 5.26 8.89
N ALA A 36 -7.03 5.29 7.57
CA ALA A 36 -5.72 5.46 6.95
C ALA A 36 -5.07 6.80 7.34
N GLU A 37 -5.80 7.91 7.20
CA GLU A 37 -5.28 9.27 7.37
C GLU A 37 -5.19 9.70 8.83
N LYS A 38 -6.18 9.35 9.67
CA LYS A 38 -6.29 9.84 11.05
C LYS A 38 -5.94 8.77 12.10
N GLY A 39 -5.58 7.57 11.67
CA GLY A 39 -5.21 6.48 12.58
C GLY A 39 -6.39 5.89 13.37
N VAL A 40 -7.63 6.06 12.89
CA VAL A 40 -8.81 5.44 13.51
C VAL A 40 -8.71 3.92 13.36
N ARG A 41 -8.94 3.19 14.46
CA ARG A 41 -8.83 1.74 14.47
C ARG A 41 -9.95 1.10 13.63
N VAL A 42 -9.57 0.14 12.80
CA VAL A 42 -10.51 -0.70 12.02
C VAL A 42 -10.40 -2.15 12.49
N PRO A 43 -11.52 -2.85 12.75
CA PRO A 43 -11.47 -4.27 13.10
C PRO A 43 -10.82 -5.10 11.99
N ARG A 44 -9.98 -6.08 12.37
CA ARG A 44 -9.36 -7.03 11.42
C ARG A 44 -10.41 -7.69 10.52
N ALA A 45 -11.55 -8.11 11.07
CA ALA A 45 -12.63 -8.72 10.30
C ALA A 45 -13.13 -7.82 9.14
N THR A 46 -13.17 -6.50 9.36
CA THR A 46 -13.51 -5.53 8.31
C THR A 46 -12.43 -5.48 7.25
N LEU A 47 -11.15 -5.42 7.64
CA LEU A 47 -10.03 -5.42 6.71
C LEU A 47 -9.95 -6.73 5.91
N GLU A 48 -10.15 -7.88 6.55
CA GLU A 48 -10.14 -9.20 5.89
C GLU A 48 -11.28 -9.36 4.88
N ARG A 49 -12.44 -8.75 5.13
CA ARG A 49 -13.55 -8.76 4.18
C ARG A 49 -13.28 -7.81 3.02
N VAL A 50 -12.83 -6.58 3.29
CA VAL A 50 -12.61 -5.57 2.25
C VAL A 50 -11.41 -5.93 1.37
N TYR A 51 -10.34 -6.45 1.96
CA TYR A 51 -9.09 -6.81 1.30
C TYR A 51 -8.87 -8.33 1.27
N ASP A 52 -9.95 -9.07 1.05
CA ASP A 52 -10.03 -10.53 0.96
C ASP A 52 -8.89 -11.19 0.15
N VAL A 53 -8.61 -10.67 -1.05
CA VAL A 53 -7.54 -11.18 -1.92
C VAL A 53 -6.18 -10.97 -1.28
N ALA A 54 -5.91 -9.77 -0.74
CA ALA A 54 -4.64 -9.49 -0.08
C ALA A 54 -4.45 -10.38 1.15
N CYS A 55 -5.47 -10.52 1.98
CA CYS A 55 -5.44 -11.38 3.17
C CYS A 55 -5.26 -12.86 2.79
N LYS A 56 -5.87 -13.35 1.70
CA LYS A 56 -5.63 -14.71 1.18
C LYS A 56 -4.14 -14.94 0.90
N HIS A 57 -3.47 -14.00 0.23
CA HIS A 57 -2.04 -14.11 -0.09
C HIS A 57 -1.16 -13.94 1.14
N MET A 58 -1.49 -13.01 2.03
CA MET A 58 -0.78 -12.86 3.31
C MET A 58 -0.85 -14.12 4.17
N ARG A 59 -1.97 -14.87 4.20
CA ARG A 59 -2.03 -16.17 4.91
C ARG A 59 -1.02 -17.18 4.36
N ARG A 60 -0.79 -17.20 3.05
CA ARG A 60 0.23 -18.05 2.42
C ARG A 60 1.64 -17.62 2.86
N VAL A 61 1.94 -16.32 2.76
CA VAL A 61 3.23 -15.76 3.21
C VAL A 61 3.48 -16.06 4.69
N ALA A 62 2.45 -15.89 5.53
CA ALA A 62 2.51 -16.19 6.96
C ALA A 62 2.86 -17.66 7.24
N LYS A 63 2.24 -18.60 6.51
CA LYS A 63 2.51 -20.04 6.61
C LYS A 63 3.95 -20.36 6.23
N GLU A 64 4.48 -19.78 5.16
CA GLU A 64 5.87 -19.96 4.73
C GLU A 64 6.87 -19.42 5.77
N MET A 65 6.57 -18.25 6.35
CA MET A 65 7.42 -17.62 7.36
C MET A 65 7.26 -18.21 8.77
N ARG A 66 6.25 -19.07 8.99
CA ARG A 66 5.82 -19.55 10.31
C ARG A 66 5.58 -18.40 11.30
N LYS A 67 4.86 -17.37 10.85
CA LYS A 67 4.53 -16.16 11.62
C LYS A 67 3.03 -15.88 11.62
N ASP A 68 2.58 -15.01 12.52
CA ASP A 68 1.23 -14.46 12.48
C ASP A 68 1.03 -13.62 11.21
N MET A 69 -0.14 -13.75 10.57
CA MET A 69 -0.47 -13.06 9.32
C MET A 69 -0.39 -11.53 9.46
N TRP A 70 -0.77 -11.00 10.61
CA TRP A 70 -0.75 -9.57 10.86
C TRP A 70 0.61 -9.06 11.31
N SER A 71 1.61 -9.94 11.54
CA SER A 71 2.94 -9.47 11.90
C SER A 71 3.51 -8.53 10.82
N ILE A 72 4.17 -7.46 11.25
CA ILE A 72 4.77 -6.46 10.36
C ILE A 72 5.67 -7.09 9.29
N ALA A 73 6.43 -8.13 9.67
CA ALA A 73 7.29 -8.86 8.75
C ALA A 73 6.52 -9.57 7.62
N VAL A 74 5.32 -10.11 7.90
CA VAL A 74 4.46 -10.72 6.88
C VAL A 74 3.84 -9.65 6.00
N ILE A 75 3.38 -8.54 6.57
CA ILE A 75 2.82 -7.41 5.81
C ILE A 75 3.88 -6.85 4.85
N ASP A 76 5.10 -6.60 5.34
CA ASP A 76 6.21 -6.12 4.52
C ASP A 76 6.55 -7.08 3.38
N ARG A 77 6.74 -8.37 3.68
CA ARG A 77 7.06 -9.38 2.66
C ARG A 77 5.95 -9.47 1.62
N TYR A 78 4.69 -9.44 2.04
CA TYR A 78 3.57 -9.46 1.11
C TYR A 78 3.60 -8.25 0.16
N PHE A 79 3.63 -7.01 0.66
CA PHE A 79 3.53 -5.85 -0.22
C PHE A 79 4.79 -5.58 -1.04
N LEU A 80 5.97 -5.82 -0.47
CA LEU A 80 7.25 -5.48 -1.12
C LEU A 80 7.73 -6.56 -2.10
N GLU A 81 7.36 -7.82 -1.87
CA GLU A 81 7.81 -8.95 -2.68
C GLU A 81 6.63 -9.61 -3.39
N GLU A 82 5.72 -10.24 -2.64
CA GLU A 82 4.71 -11.14 -3.21
C GLU A 82 3.69 -10.41 -4.09
N HIS A 83 3.24 -9.25 -3.67
CA HIS A 83 2.34 -8.38 -4.43
C HIS A 83 2.97 -7.92 -5.74
N ASN A 84 4.25 -7.52 -5.69
CA ASN A 84 5.01 -7.14 -6.88
C ASN A 84 5.20 -8.33 -7.83
N ARG A 85 5.51 -9.52 -7.30
CA ARG A 85 5.65 -10.77 -8.06
C ARG A 85 4.36 -11.09 -8.81
N MET A 86 3.21 -11.07 -8.12
CA MET A 86 1.90 -11.31 -8.74
C MET A 86 1.59 -10.34 -9.88
N ILE A 87 1.99 -9.06 -9.74
CA ILE A 87 1.83 -8.06 -10.80
C ILE A 87 2.71 -8.40 -12.02
N ASP A 88 3.97 -8.76 -11.78
CA ASP A 88 4.94 -9.07 -12.82
C ASP A 88 4.58 -10.36 -13.58
N GLU A 89 4.09 -11.37 -12.87
CA GLU A 89 3.66 -12.65 -13.44
C GLU A 89 2.21 -12.62 -13.98
N ASN A 90 1.53 -11.47 -13.87
CA ASN A 90 0.15 -11.28 -14.31
C ASN A 90 -0.83 -12.30 -13.69
N GLU A 91 -0.73 -12.53 -12.39
CA GLU A 91 -1.56 -13.49 -11.65
C GLU A 91 -2.79 -12.82 -11.00
N ASP A 92 -3.86 -13.61 -10.82
CA ASP A 92 -5.03 -13.27 -9.98
C ASP A 92 -5.63 -11.87 -10.31
N PHE A 93 -5.60 -10.93 -9.38
CA PHE A 93 -6.15 -9.59 -9.57
C PHE A 93 -5.42 -8.80 -10.67
N ALA A 94 -4.13 -9.07 -10.91
CA ALA A 94 -3.30 -8.33 -11.84
C ALA A 94 -3.72 -8.57 -13.30
N MET A 95 -4.33 -9.72 -13.62
CA MET A 95 -4.86 -10.05 -14.96
C MET A 95 -5.85 -9.01 -15.48
N LYS A 96 -6.55 -8.33 -14.56
CA LYS A 96 -7.61 -7.35 -14.88
C LYS A 96 -7.09 -5.90 -14.88
N LEU A 97 -5.79 -5.68 -14.70
CA LEU A 97 -5.19 -4.36 -14.64
C LEU A 97 -4.54 -3.97 -15.97
N THR A 98 -4.71 -2.70 -16.35
CA THR A 98 -3.97 -2.12 -17.48
C THR A 98 -2.47 -2.01 -17.13
N PRO A 99 -1.57 -1.94 -18.12
CA PRO A 99 -0.13 -1.78 -17.87
C PRO A 99 0.20 -0.58 -16.95
N SER A 100 -0.48 0.55 -17.16
CA SER A 100 -0.31 1.75 -16.31
C SER A 100 -0.73 1.50 -14.87
N LEU A 101 -1.87 0.83 -14.65
CA LEU A 101 -2.34 0.49 -13.29
C LEU A 101 -1.41 -0.52 -12.62
N LYS A 102 -0.89 -1.51 -13.35
CA LYS A 102 0.12 -2.44 -12.83
C LYS A 102 1.35 -1.69 -12.32
N LYS A 103 1.90 -0.78 -13.13
CA LYS A 103 3.05 0.05 -12.76
C LYS A 103 2.79 0.90 -11.51
N LEU A 104 1.59 1.46 -11.38
CA LEU A 104 1.20 2.22 -10.18
C LEU A 104 0.98 1.33 -8.95
N CYS A 105 0.45 0.13 -9.15
CA CYS A 105 0.14 -0.82 -8.08
C CYS A 105 1.41 -1.48 -7.49
N LYS A 106 2.56 -1.43 -8.15
CA LYS A 106 3.80 -1.95 -7.55
C LYS A 106 4.28 -1.08 -6.40
N CYS A 107 4.69 -1.73 -5.30
CA CYS A 107 5.39 -1.08 -4.21
C CYS A 107 6.87 -0.92 -4.59
N SER A 108 7.29 0.31 -4.88
CA SER A 108 8.64 0.59 -5.39
C SER A 108 9.43 1.47 -4.44
N LYS A 109 10.75 1.29 -4.35
CA LYS A 109 11.63 2.27 -3.71
C LYS A 109 11.67 3.54 -4.54
N ALA A 110 11.66 4.68 -3.87
CA ALA A 110 11.73 5.99 -4.51
C ALA A 110 12.64 6.93 -3.72
N LYS A 111 13.47 7.69 -4.42
CA LYS A 111 14.28 8.75 -3.80
C LYS A 111 13.48 10.03 -3.74
N VAL A 112 13.44 10.67 -2.57
CA VAL A 112 12.79 11.98 -2.42
C VAL A 112 13.71 13.06 -3.01
N LEU A 113 13.21 13.78 -4.00
CA LEU A 113 13.93 14.86 -4.67
C LEU A 113 13.56 16.25 -4.11
N GLY A 114 12.35 16.38 -3.58
CA GLY A 114 11.79 17.66 -3.14
C GLY A 114 10.49 17.47 -2.37
N VAL A 115 10.12 18.48 -1.59
CA VAL A 115 8.83 18.58 -0.89
C VAL A 115 8.08 19.78 -1.47
N ILE A 116 6.80 19.61 -1.79
CA ILE A 116 5.90 20.64 -2.31
C ILE A 116 4.61 20.52 -1.51
N ASP A 117 4.42 21.40 -0.52
CA ASP A 117 3.33 21.32 0.45
C ASP A 117 3.25 19.92 1.09
N GLU A 118 2.09 19.24 0.99
CA GLU A 118 1.85 17.89 1.52
C GLU A 118 2.26 16.76 0.56
N PHE A 119 3.03 17.09 -0.48
CA PHE A 119 3.45 16.16 -1.52
C PHE A 119 4.99 16.04 -1.63
N LEU A 120 5.44 14.86 -2.01
CA LEU A 120 6.84 14.56 -2.32
C LEU A 120 7.01 14.48 -3.83
N LYS A 121 8.00 15.19 -4.37
CA LYS A 121 8.54 14.92 -5.71
C LYS A 121 9.54 13.79 -5.56
N VAL A 122 9.28 12.65 -6.19
CA VAL A 122 10.09 11.43 -6.05
C VAL A 122 10.57 10.89 -7.39
N GLU A 123 11.72 10.25 -7.37
CA GLU A 123 12.28 9.47 -8.48
C GLU A 123 12.03 7.97 -8.25
N VAL A 124 11.36 7.32 -9.19
CA VAL A 124 11.08 5.87 -9.18
C VAL A 124 11.67 5.27 -10.46
N GLY A 125 12.85 4.66 -10.35
CA GLY A 125 13.58 4.20 -11.53
C GLY A 125 14.01 5.38 -12.42
N ARG A 126 13.39 5.53 -13.60
CA ARG A 126 13.64 6.65 -14.52
C ARG A 126 12.50 7.69 -14.53
N ASP A 127 11.43 7.42 -13.80
CA ASP A 127 10.26 8.30 -13.77
C ASP A 127 10.35 9.27 -12.60
N ILE A 128 9.92 10.50 -12.82
CA ILE A 128 9.71 11.48 -11.75
C ILE A 128 8.21 11.70 -11.60
N ARG A 129 7.71 11.65 -10.37
CA ARG A 129 6.29 11.92 -10.09
C ARG A 129 6.07 12.55 -8.72
N THR A 130 4.89 13.10 -8.54
CA THR A 130 4.42 13.65 -7.26
C THR A 130 3.58 12.59 -6.53
N VAL A 131 3.84 12.38 -5.25
CA VAL A 131 3.07 11.47 -4.38
C VAL A 131 2.69 12.17 -3.08
N SER A 132 1.55 11.81 -2.48
CA SER A 132 1.14 12.31 -1.17
C SER A 132 2.11 11.84 -0.08
N ALA A 133 2.48 12.75 0.82
CA ALA A 133 3.34 12.51 1.97
C ALA A 133 2.57 12.07 3.22
N VAL A 134 1.24 11.90 3.15
CA VAL A 134 0.36 11.74 4.32
C VAL A 134 0.80 10.64 5.31
N PHE A 135 1.43 9.56 4.84
CA PHE A 135 1.90 8.47 5.72
C PHE A 135 3.35 8.60 6.18
N VAL A 136 4.09 9.54 5.61
CA VAL A 136 5.51 9.83 5.85
C VAL A 136 5.74 11.36 5.87
N PRO A 137 5.03 12.12 6.71
CA PRO A 137 5.04 13.59 6.65
C PRO A 137 6.42 14.20 6.90
N ASP A 138 7.31 13.46 7.58
CA ASP A 138 8.66 13.91 7.92
C ASP A 138 9.72 13.62 6.83
N ALA A 139 9.31 13.07 5.67
CA ALA A 139 10.21 12.74 4.57
C ALA A 139 10.82 14.02 3.95
N LYS A 140 12.14 14.01 3.74
CA LYS A 140 12.88 15.15 3.18
C LYS A 140 13.74 14.74 1.98
N PRO A 141 14.23 15.71 1.18
CA PRO A 141 15.09 15.41 0.04
C PRO A 141 16.32 14.59 0.45
N GLY A 142 16.61 13.53 -0.32
CA GLY A 142 17.67 12.57 -0.03
C GLY A 142 17.19 11.28 0.64
N ASP A 143 16.03 11.31 1.31
CA ASP A 143 15.46 10.09 1.91
C ASP A 143 15.00 9.10 0.84
N THR A 144 14.89 7.83 1.24
CA THR A 144 14.26 6.79 0.42
C THR A 144 12.93 6.36 1.05
N VAL A 145 11.90 6.32 0.23
CA VAL A 145 10.55 5.88 0.62
C VAL A 145 10.09 4.69 -0.22
N ILE A 146 9.08 3.96 0.27
CA ILE A 146 8.29 3.06 -0.55
C ILE A 146 7.07 3.82 -1.07
N VAL A 147 6.82 3.75 -2.37
CA VAL A 147 5.65 4.33 -3.01
C VAL A 147 4.70 3.25 -3.51
N HIS A 148 3.41 3.49 -3.37
CA HIS A 148 2.33 2.65 -3.90
C HIS A 148 1.22 3.56 -4.43
N TYR A 149 0.89 3.44 -5.73
CA TYR A 149 0.12 4.42 -6.48
C TYR A 149 0.67 5.85 -6.32
N GLY A 150 -0.17 6.77 -5.86
CA GLY A 150 0.15 8.18 -5.65
C GLY A 150 0.54 8.50 -4.21
N TYR A 151 0.94 7.51 -3.40
CA TYR A 151 1.26 7.70 -1.98
C TYR A 151 2.67 7.19 -1.66
N ALA A 152 3.38 7.91 -0.79
CA ALA A 152 4.53 7.38 -0.09
C ALA A 152 4.04 6.71 1.21
N VAL A 153 4.25 5.40 1.35
CA VAL A 153 3.60 4.57 2.38
C VAL A 153 4.53 4.19 3.54
N LYS A 154 5.86 4.26 3.33
CA LYS A 154 6.87 3.89 4.34
C LYS A 154 8.21 4.60 4.08
N MET A 155 8.84 5.09 5.15
CA MET A 155 10.25 5.52 5.14
C MET A 155 11.18 4.31 5.20
N ILE A 156 12.25 4.30 4.40
CA ILE A 156 13.34 3.33 4.54
C ILE A 156 14.43 3.98 5.37
N THR A 157 14.55 3.57 6.64
CA THR A 157 15.68 3.96 7.48
C THR A 157 16.93 3.20 7.04
N SER A 158 18.02 3.95 6.82
CA SER A 158 19.35 3.40 6.55
C SER A 158 20.02 2.93 7.85
#